data_AF-N1PNA2-F1
#
_entry.id   AF-N1PNA2-F1
#
_cell.length_a   1.000
_cell.length_b   1.000
_cell.length_c   1.000
_cell.angle_alpha   90.00
_cell.angle_beta   90.00
_cell.angle_gamma   90.00
#
_symmetry.space_group_name_H-M   'P 1'
#
loop_
_entity.id
_entity.type
_entity.pdbx_description
1 polymer ?
#
loop_
_entity_poly.entity_id
_entity_poly.type
_entity_poly.pdbx_seq_one_letter_code
_entity_poly.pdbx_strand_id
1 'polypeptide(L)'
;QQYRPPLKRCPHTGQGINFPTHFFRFTGIEDFWICSKCFEDDVKSTRAMDFCEQFYFDPLPGCDSVCDWQGTPRVRQLLNNAVRNGGVDALMEYARNRPAAGVCQGQKAVRGGQGQKWFGTPEIPNFIACEACYEDYIFVTPMASRMAPKSPESHETNDLWSCDLSIPYVRQMFLQQQQGSDLINAIKHRMSLPSCLGFSQIAYKNSRRWFRPVLPHPIERMMVCEACFLDHAGGLPVAKNFQEVRIDVREGVTRWICDFQLPPLKACTPDLMEKHYELWYGIAAKVVTFPCCEQQAIRDGDWYALQHPEDSRRIVDNFELCAACYIGMIEPCGFAGYFRQRRYNPGSERVCDFSTLNKGRHHVFRLKYREMVFRGDPFPLMDIAHRLAPLPVCPGGRFVQNRRWWGMNEFFFCESCYEELGRDSYFAPSFAHQRQEHAEACCDMWSTAMRQRYIQACRSKDLTQFL
;
A
#
# COMPACT_ATOMS: atom_id res chain seq x y z
N GLN A 1 23.44 -10.65 14.83
CA GLN A 1 22.21 -10.05 14.28
C GLN A 1 22.20 -8.57 14.68
N GLN A 2 22.19 -7.66 13.72
CA GLN A 2 22.08 -6.23 14.01
C GLN A 2 20.64 -5.93 14.45
N TYR A 3 20.46 -5.37 15.65
CA TYR A 3 19.17 -4.90 16.13
C TYR A 3 18.60 -3.88 15.14
N ARG A 4 17.48 -4.20 14.50
CA ARG A 4 16.74 -3.27 13.65
C ARG A 4 15.60 -2.66 14.46
N PRO A 5 15.37 -1.34 14.38
CA PRO A 5 14.24 -0.71 15.06
C PRO A 5 12.91 -1.31 14.57
N PRO A 6 11.85 -1.27 15.42
CA PRO A 6 10.53 -1.72 15.01
C PRO A 6 10.01 -0.90 13.82
N LEU A 7 9.13 -1.51 13.02
CA LEU A 7 8.47 -0.83 11.91
C LEU A 7 7.77 0.44 12.42
N LYS A 8 7.67 1.48 11.60
CA LYS A 8 6.91 2.71 11.93
C LYS A 8 5.41 2.53 11.74
N ARG A 9 5.00 1.54 10.94
CA ARG A 9 3.60 1.28 10.58
C ARG A 9 3.33 -0.22 10.55
N CYS A 10 2.11 -0.61 10.87
CA CYS A 10 1.67 -2.00 10.77
C CYS A 10 1.34 -2.33 9.30
N PRO A 11 1.84 -3.47 8.75
CA PRO A 11 1.49 -3.94 7.42
C PRO A 11 0.11 -4.61 7.44
N HIS A 12 -0.94 -3.83 7.18
CA HIS A 12 -2.33 -4.30 7.16
C HIS A 12 -2.66 -5.02 5.84
N THR A 13 -3.79 -5.74 5.83
CA THR A 13 -4.35 -6.31 4.60
C THR A 13 -4.55 -5.22 3.54
N GLY A 14 -3.94 -5.42 2.36
CA GLY A 14 -3.92 -4.43 1.26
C GLY A 14 -2.72 -3.48 1.25
N GLN A 15 -1.92 -3.46 2.33
CA GLN A 15 -0.65 -2.73 2.47
C GLN A 15 0.44 -3.61 3.08
N GLY A 16 0.52 -4.87 2.67
CA GLY A 16 1.56 -5.77 3.16
C GLY A 16 2.96 -5.35 2.72
N ILE A 17 3.97 -5.99 3.32
CA ILE A 17 5.38 -5.71 3.08
C ILE A 17 6.06 -6.87 2.36
N ASN A 18 6.96 -6.56 1.45
CA ASN A 18 7.69 -7.53 0.62
C ASN A 18 9.21 -7.42 0.81
N PHE A 19 9.63 -7.01 2.00
CA PHE A 19 11.03 -6.92 2.36
C PHE A 19 11.31 -7.70 3.64
N PRO A 20 12.54 -8.19 3.85
CA PRO A 20 12.88 -8.94 5.03
C PRO A 20 12.76 -8.10 6.31
N THR A 21 12.16 -8.69 7.35
CA THR A 21 12.02 -8.05 8.67
C THR A 21 11.76 -9.07 9.78
N HIS A 22 11.75 -8.59 11.02
CA HIS A 22 11.33 -9.38 12.18
C HIS A 22 9.82 -9.29 12.40
N PHE A 23 9.23 -10.44 12.69
CA PHE A 23 7.87 -10.62 13.17
C PHE A 23 7.91 -11.32 14.54
N PHE A 24 6.77 -11.33 15.19
CA PHE A 24 6.52 -12.02 16.45
C PHE A 24 5.30 -12.92 16.28
N ARG A 25 5.18 -13.94 17.11
CA ARG A 25 3.99 -14.81 17.18
C ARG A 25 3.90 -15.40 18.57
N PHE A 26 2.73 -15.93 18.93
CA PHE A 26 2.60 -16.67 20.18
C PHE A 26 3.32 -18.03 20.07
N THR A 27 4.04 -18.43 21.11
CA THR A 27 4.73 -19.72 21.16
C THR A 27 3.71 -20.85 20.94
N GLY A 28 3.99 -21.70 19.96
CA GLY A 28 3.11 -22.80 19.55
C GLY A 28 1.93 -22.41 18.63
N ILE A 29 1.87 -21.16 18.14
CA ILE A 29 0.89 -20.71 17.14
C ILE A 29 1.64 -20.12 15.95
N GLU A 30 1.87 -20.93 14.92
CA GLU A 30 2.77 -20.57 13.82
C GLU A 30 2.18 -19.58 12.81
N ASP A 31 0.86 -19.61 12.64
CA ASP A 31 0.14 -18.93 11.56
C ASP A 31 -0.50 -17.60 11.97
N PHE A 32 -0.19 -17.07 13.16
CA PHE A 32 -0.71 -15.79 13.65
C PHE A 32 0.42 -14.80 13.91
N TRP A 33 0.66 -13.90 12.96
CA TRP A 33 1.84 -13.05 12.94
C TRP A 33 1.55 -11.65 13.50
N ILE A 34 2.47 -11.16 14.30
CA ILE A 34 2.45 -9.85 14.93
C ILE A 34 3.66 -9.08 14.37
N CYS A 35 3.41 -8.00 13.62
CA CYS A 35 4.51 -7.16 13.14
C CYS A 35 5.21 -6.45 14.31
N SER A 36 6.47 -6.04 14.13
CA SER A 36 7.23 -5.39 15.19
C SER A 36 6.63 -4.06 15.69
N LYS A 37 5.85 -3.34 14.87
CA LYS A 37 5.11 -2.15 15.32
C LYS A 37 4.01 -2.51 16.33
N CYS A 38 3.14 -3.46 15.98
CA CYS A 38 2.07 -3.91 16.87
C CYS A 38 2.62 -4.58 18.12
N PHE A 39 3.72 -5.35 18.00
CA PHE A 39 4.36 -5.92 19.17
C PHE A 39 4.85 -4.84 20.12
N GLU A 40 5.57 -3.83 19.61
CA GLU A 40 6.09 -2.72 20.42
C GLU A 40 4.97 -1.88 21.05
N ASP A 41 3.92 -1.56 20.29
CA ASP A 41 2.81 -0.71 20.74
C ASP A 41 1.88 -1.40 21.72
N ASP A 42 1.47 -2.64 21.41
CA ASP A 42 0.34 -3.28 22.08
C ASP A 42 0.80 -4.40 23.03
N VAL A 43 1.86 -5.15 22.70
CA VAL A 43 2.20 -6.41 23.38
C VAL A 43 3.33 -6.24 24.40
N LYS A 44 4.40 -5.54 24.03
CA LYS A 44 5.68 -5.50 24.75
C LYS A 44 5.57 -5.00 26.20
N SER A 45 4.62 -4.12 26.50
CA SER A 45 4.40 -3.61 27.86
C SER A 45 3.40 -4.43 28.67
N THR A 46 3.02 -5.61 28.20
CA THR A 46 1.98 -6.47 28.81
C THR A 46 2.52 -7.86 29.09
N ARG A 47 1.87 -8.62 29.97
CA ARG A 47 2.21 -10.04 30.23
C ARG A 47 2.05 -10.95 29.02
N ALA A 48 1.35 -10.50 27.96
CA ALA A 48 1.25 -11.29 26.72
C ALA A 48 2.62 -11.46 26.05
N MET A 49 3.61 -10.59 26.32
CA MET A 49 4.96 -10.72 25.79
C MET A 49 5.65 -12.02 26.22
N ASP A 50 5.32 -12.54 27.41
CA ASP A 50 5.94 -13.75 27.97
C ASP A 50 5.61 -15.01 27.15
N PHE A 51 4.59 -14.90 26.29
CA PHE A 51 4.12 -15.97 25.42
C PHE A 51 4.49 -15.75 23.95
N CYS A 52 5.31 -14.74 23.65
CA CYS A 52 5.69 -14.42 22.28
C CYS A 52 7.13 -14.84 21.98
N GLU A 53 7.34 -15.33 20.76
CA GLU A 53 8.66 -15.54 20.17
C GLU A 53 8.88 -14.63 18.97
N GLN A 54 10.12 -14.20 18.76
CA GLN A 54 10.53 -13.44 17.59
C GLN A 54 11.07 -14.38 16.51
N PHE A 55 10.75 -14.10 15.25
CA PHE A 55 11.36 -14.77 14.10
C PHE A 55 11.68 -13.77 13.00
N TYR A 56 12.59 -14.15 12.11
CA TYR A 56 12.95 -13.38 10.93
C TYR A 56 12.29 -13.98 9.70
N PHE A 57 11.66 -13.13 8.88
CA PHE A 57 10.98 -13.56 7.66
C PHE A 57 11.48 -12.76 6.45
N ASP A 58 11.77 -13.49 5.37
CA ASP A 58 12.16 -12.95 4.06
C ASP A 58 11.11 -13.37 3.01
N PRO A 59 10.18 -12.48 2.62
CA PRO A 59 9.07 -12.81 1.74
C PRO A 59 9.49 -13.13 0.32
N LEU A 60 8.76 -14.03 -0.35
CA LEU A 60 8.96 -14.25 -1.79
C LEU A 60 8.69 -12.97 -2.61
N PRO A 61 9.49 -12.64 -3.65
CA PRO A 61 9.14 -11.58 -4.59
C PRO A 61 7.74 -11.77 -5.16
N GLY A 62 6.92 -10.74 -5.00
CA GLY A 62 5.50 -10.78 -5.35
C GLY A 62 4.59 -11.30 -4.23
N CYS A 63 5.14 -11.81 -3.13
CA CYS A 63 4.42 -12.08 -1.89
C CYS A 63 4.56 -10.89 -0.93
N ASP A 64 3.43 -10.48 -0.38
CA ASP A 64 3.38 -9.52 0.71
C ASP A 64 3.12 -10.27 2.02
N SER A 65 3.85 -9.91 3.08
CA SER A 65 3.59 -10.33 4.45
C SER A 65 2.69 -9.29 5.12
N VAL A 66 1.70 -9.77 5.87
CA VAL A 66 0.79 -8.92 6.64
C VAL A 66 0.92 -9.25 8.12
N CYS A 67 0.51 -8.30 8.94
CA CYS A 67 0.26 -8.52 10.36
C CYS A 67 -1.13 -9.17 10.47
N ASP A 68 -1.32 -10.20 11.28
CA ASP A 68 -2.64 -10.73 11.64
C ASP A 68 -3.22 -9.99 12.85
N TRP A 69 -2.35 -9.47 13.71
CA TRP A 69 -2.75 -8.67 14.87
C TRP A 69 -3.53 -7.41 14.49
N GLN A 70 -3.00 -6.62 13.53
CA GLN A 70 -3.56 -5.38 12.95
C GLN A 70 -4.15 -4.34 13.92
N GLY A 71 -3.97 -4.52 15.23
CA GLY A 71 -4.64 -3.74 16.26
C GLY A 71 -6.16 -3.74 16.07
N THR A 72 -6.75 -4.84 15.60
CA THR A 72 -8.20 -4.90 15.33
C THR A 72 -9.00 -4.66 16.62
N PRO A 73 -10.25 -4.16 16.53
CA PRO A 73 -11.11 -3.99 17.69
C PRO A 73 -11.23 -5.26 18.54
N ARG A 74 -11.32 -6.43 17.91
CA ARG A 74 -11.34 -7.74 18.60
C ARG A 74 -10.06 -8.01 19.37
N VAL A 75 -8.91 -7.86 18.73
CA VAL A 75 -7.60 -8.06 19.36
C VAL A 75 -7.40 -7.12 20.54
N ARG A 76 -7.74 -5.83 20.40
CA ARG A 76 -7.66 -4.85 21.50
C ARG A 76 -8.58 -5.22 22.67
N GLN A 77 -9.82 -5.67 22.39
CA GLN A 77 -10.73 -6.12 23.43
C GLN A 77 -10.15 -7.31 24.21
N LEU A 78 -9.62 -8.32 23.51
CA LEU A 78 -9.03 -9.51 24.11
C LEU A 78 -7.76 -9.19 24.91
N LEU A 79 -6.88 -8.35 24.38
CA LEU A 79 -5.69 -7.88 25.09
C LEU A 79 -6.07 -7.11 26.37
N ASN A 80 -7.03 -6.18 26.29
CA ASN A 80 -7.50 -5.43 27.46
C ASN A 80 -8.10 -6.35 28.53
N ASN A 81 -8.81 -7.42 28.13
CA ASN A 81 -9.32 -8.42 29.06
C ASN A 81 -8.17 -9.22 29.69
N ALA A 82 -7.16 -9.60 28.90
CA ALA A 82 -5.99 -10.31 29.39
C ALA A 82 -5.19 -9.50 30.41
N VAL A 83 -4.98 -8.20 30.12
CA VAL A 83 -4.31 -7.28 31.05
C VAL A 83 -5.10 -7.11 32.34
N ARG A 84 -6.43 -6.99 32.27
CA ARG A 84 -7.29 -6.80 33.46
C ARG A 84 -7.42 -8.05 34.32
N ASN A 85 -7.59 -9.22 33.70
CA ASN A 85 -7.90 -10.47 34.40
C ASN A 85 -6.67 -11.34 34.65
N GLY A 86 -5.50 -10.96 34.10
CA GLY A 86 -4.23 -11.67 34.30
C GLY A 86 -4.07 -12.97 33.49
N GLY A 87 -4.99 -13.30 32.58
CA GLY A 87 -4.96 -14.52 31.77
C GLY A 87 -5.00 -14.24 30.26
N VAL A 88 -4.13 -14.89 29.49
CA VAL A 88 -3.99 -14.69 28.04
C VAL A 88 -4.74 -15.71 27.18
N ASP A 89 -5.42 -16.68 27.82
CA ASP A 89 -5.97 -17.86 27.14
C ASP A 89 -6.94 -17.50 26.01
N ALA A 90 -7.87 -16.56 26.25
CA ALA A 90 -8.84 -16.15 25.22
C ALA A 90 -8.18 -15.43 24.03
N LEU A 91 -7.08 -14.71 24.28
CA LEU A 91 -6.29 -14.06 23.23
C LEU A 91 -5.52 -15.10 22.41
N MET A 92 -4.92 -16.09 23.08
CA MET A 92 -4.22 -17.20 22.41
C MET A 92 -5.19 -18.12 21.64
N GLU A 93 -6.38 -18.37 22.18
CA GLU A 93 -7.43 -19.13 21.48
C GLU A 93 -7.89 -18.41 20.22
N TYR A 94 -8.13 -17.10 20.30
CA TYR A 94 -8.40 -16.29 19.12
C TYR A 94 -7.24 -16.38 18.11
N ALA A 95 -6.00 -16.19 18.54
CA ALA A 95 -4.83 -16.27 17.67
C ALA A 95 -4.71 -17.65 16.98
N ARG A 96 -5.06 -18.74 17.67
CA ARG A 96 -5.04 -20.10 17.11
C ARG A 96 -6.12 -20.31 16.06
N ASN A 97 -7.31 -19.77 16.28
CA ASN A 97 -8.47 -20.01 15.42
C ASN A 97 -8.55 -19.02 14.24
N ARG A 98 -8.01 -17.80 14.41
CA ARG A 98 -8.18 -16.72 13.44
C ARG A 98 -7.63 -17.03 12.04
N PRO A 99 -6.47 -17.69 11.86
CA PRO A 99 -5.95 -18.02 10.53
C PRO A 99 -6.91 -18.86 9.68
N ALA A 100 -7.73 -19.72 10.32
CA ALA A 100 -8.70 -20.57 9.63
C ALA A 100 -9.83 -19.78 8.94
N ALA A 101 -10.13 -18.56 9.40
CA ALA A 101 -11.10 -17.67 8.75
C ALA A 101 -10.56 -17.00 7.46
N GLY A 102 -9.27 -17.20 7.16
CA GLY A 102 -8.59 -16.64 6.00
C GLY A 102 -8.37 -15.12 6.09
N VAL A 103 -7.84 -14.56 4.99
CA VAL A 103 -7.65 -13.11 4.84
C VAL A 103 -8.77 -12.54 3.98
N CYS A 104 -9.35 -11.41 4.42
CA CYS A 104 -10.32 -10.67 3.63
C CYS A 104 -9.72 -10.25 2.28
N GLN A 105 -10.35 -10.66 1.17
CA GLN A 105 -9.92 -10.30 -0.19
C GLN A 105 -10.31 -8.87 -0.59
N GLY A 106 -10.95 -8.13 0.32
CA GLY A 106 -11.36 -6.77 0.10
C GLY A 106 -12.54 -6.66 -0.87
N GLN A 107 -12.44 -5.69 -1.78
CA GLN A 107 -13.36 -5.50 -2.90
C GLN A 107 -13.02 -6.41 -4.10
N LYS A 108 -12.05 -7.33 -3.97
CA LYS A 108 -11.84 -8.37 -4.98
C LYS A 108 -12.92 -9.43 -4.77
N ALA A 109 -13.68 -9.70 -5.82
CA ALA A 109 -14.73 -10.69 -5.76
C ALA A 109 -14.17 -12.10 -5.57
N VAL A 110 -14.78 -12.84 -4.66
CA VAL A 110 -14.51 -14.24 -4.35
C VAL A 110 -15.59 -15.08 -5.00
N ARG A 111 -15.17 -16.13 -5.70
CA ARG A 111 -16.08 -17.07 -6.38
C ARG A 111 -16.65 -18.08 -5.38
N GLY A 112 -17.90 -18.50 -5.57
CA GLY A 112 -18.51 -19.57 -4.77
C GLY A 112 -17.72 -20.88 -4.83
N GLY A 113 -17.82 -21.68 -3.76
CA GLY A 113 -17.07 -22.92 -3.61
C GLY A 113 -15.63 -22.78 -3.11
N GLN A 114 -15.17 -21.56 -2.80
CA GLN A 114 -13.82 -21.33 -2.22
C GLN A 114 -13.75 -21.46 -0.70
N GLY A 115 -14.80 -21.98 -0.05
CA GLY A 115 -14.82 -22.23 1.40
C GLY A 115 -14.89 -20.98 2.29
N GLN A 116 -14.99 -19.78 1.71
CA GLN A 116 -15.16 -18.53 2.46
C GLN A 116 -16.55 -18.49 3.11
N LYS A 117 -16.60 -18.36 4.44
CA LYS A 117 -17.85 -18.12 5.15
C LYS A 117 -18.21 -16.63 5.13
N TRP A 118 -19.51 -16.37 5.05
CA TRP A 118 -20.09 -15.04 4.94
C TRP A 118 -21.17 -14.84 6.00
N PHE A 119 -21.30 -13.60 6.46
CA PHE A 119 -22.28 -13.16 7.44
C PHE A 119 -23.07 -11.99 6.86
N GLY A 120 -24.36 -11.91 7.16
CA GLY A 120 -25.19 -10.79 6.76
C GLY A 120 -26.36 -10.57 7.71
N THR A 121 -27.17 -9.56 7.43
CA THR A 121 -28.35 -9.22 8.22
C THR A 121 -29.50 -8.82 7.29
N PRO A 122 -30.77 -9.18 7.58
CA PRO A 122 -31.91 -8.73 6.78
C PRO A 122 -32.16 -7.21 6.89
N GLU A 123 -31.65 -6.55 7.94
CA GLU A 123 -31.79 -5.09 8.14
C GLU A 123 -31.09 -4.28 7.03
N ILE A 124 -30.03 -4.84 6.44
CA ILE A 124 -29.25 -4.27 5.35
C ILE A 124 -29.24 -5.28 4.18
N PRO A 125 -30.21 -5.19 3.25
CA PRO A 125 -30.28 -6.09 2.11
C PRO A 125 -28.98 -6.14 1.32
N ASN A 126 -28.58 -7.35 0.92
CA ASN A 126 -27.36 -7.66 0.17
C ASN A 126 -26.04 -7.39 0.90
N PHE A 127 -26.06 -6.90 2.15
CA PHE A 127 -24.83 -6.76 2.93
C PHE A 127 -24.20 -8.11 3.25
N ILE A 128 -22.90 -8.22 2.98
CA ILE A 128 -22.10 -9.39 3.29
C ILE A 128 -20.73 -9.02 3.88
N ALA A 129 -20.39 -9.69 4.97
CA ALA A 129 -19.09 -9.64 5.62
C ALA A 129 -18.44 -11.02 5.57
N CYS A 130 -17.17 -11.12 5.17
CA CYS A 130 -16.42 -12.37 5.32
C CYS A 130 -16.18 -12.69 6.81
N GLU A 131 -15.99 -13.96 7.14
CA GLU A 131 -15.71 -14.44 8.52
C GLU A 131 -14.59 -13.63 9.20
N ALA A 132 -13.49 -13.40 8.48
CA ALA A 132 -12.39 -12.54 8.92
C ALA A 132 -12.86 -11.16 9.42
N CYS A 133 -13.63 -10.44 8.61
CA CYS A 133 -14.10 -9.10 8.99
C CYS A 133 -15.21 -9.15 10.04
N TYR A 134 -16.03 -10.20 10.07
CA TYR A 134 -17.01 -10.40 11.13
C TYR A 134 -16.31 -10.54 12.50
N GLU A 135 -15.37 -11.47 12.60
CA GLU A 135 -14.59 -11.73 13.83
C GLU A 135 -13.81 -10.50 14.29
N ASP A 136 -13.13 -9.82 13.37
CA ASP A 136 -12.19 -8.74 13.71
C ASP A 136 -12.88 -7.41 14.06
N TYR A 137 -14.04 -7.12 13.43
CA TYR A 137 -14.67 -5.81 13.50
C TYR A 137 -16.12 -5.83 14.01
N ILE A 138 -16.96 -6.79 13.58
CA ILE A 138 -18.37 -6.80 13.97
C ILE A 138 -18.58 -7.47 15.32
N PHE A 139 -17.86 -8.55 15.62
CA PHE A 139 -18.10 -9.39 16.80
C PHE A 139 -18.08 -8.60 18.11
N VAL A 140 -17.28 -7.54 18.18
CA VAL A 140 -17.18 -6.67 19.36
C VAL A 140 -18.22 -5.56 19.43
N THR A 141 -19.13 -5.49 18.46
CA THR A 141 -20.16 -4.45 18.35
C THR A 141 -21.53 -5.00 18.74
N PRO A 142 -22.50 -4.14 19.13
CA PRO A 142 -23.88 -4.56 19.36
C PRO A 142 -24.56 -5.20 18.14
N MET A 143 -24.03 -4.99 16.92
CA MET A 143 -24.58 -5.61 15.71
C MET A 143 -24.31 -7.12 15.64
N ALA A 144 -23.33 -7.65 16.39
CA ALA A 144 -22.96 -9.05 16.31
C ALA A 144 -24.15 -10.02 16.49
N SER A 145 -25.09 -9.68 17.39
CA SER A 145 -26.29 -10.49 17.65
C SER A 145 -27.38 -10.41 16.57
N ARG A 146 -27.25 -9.48 15.63
CA ARG A 146 -28.19 -9.27 14.51
C ARG A 146 -27.65 -9.80 13.18
N MET A 147 -26.44 -10.35 13.21
CA MET A 147 -25.76 -10.93 12.08
C MET A 147 -25.93 -12.45 12.13
N ALA A 148 -26.19 -13.05 10.98
CA ALA A 148 -26.31 -14.49 10.84
C ALA A 148 -25.36 -14.98 9.73
N PRO A 149 -24.82 -16.21 9.86
CA PRO A 149 -24.12 -16.85 8.76
C PRO A 149 -25.06 -16.99 7.56
N LYS A 150 -24.55 -16.70 6.37
CA LYS A 150 -25.22 -16.99 5.11
C LYS A 150 -25.09 -18.48 4.82
N SER A 151 -26.13 -19.09 4.25
CA SER A 151 -26.05 -20.48 3.82
C SER A 151 -24.94 -20.64 2.77
N PRO A 152 -24.09 -21.68 2.83
CA PRO A 152 -23.16 -22.01 1.76
C PRO A 152 -23.84 -22.12 0.38
N GLU A 153 -25.10 -22.54 0.33
CA GLU A 153 -25.88 -22.63 -0.92
C GLU A 153 -26.16 -21.26 -1.54
N SER A 154 -26.09 -20.18 -0.76
CA SER A 154 -26.36 -18.83 -1.28
C SER A 154 -25.20 -18.21 -2.05
N HIS A 155 -24.01 -18.82 -2.02
CA HIS A 155 -22.84 -18.39 -2.78
C HIS A 155 -22.48 -19.49 -3.79
N GLU A 156 -23.26 -19.57 -4.88
CA GLU A 156 -23.11 -20.59 -5.91
C GLU A 156 -21.77 -20.44 -6.66
N THR A 157 -21.30 -21.50 -7.32
CA THR A 157 -19.98 -21.53 -8.00
C THR A 157 -19.77 -20.44 -9.06
N ASN A 158 -20.84 -19.82 -9.55
CA ASN A 158 -20.77 -18.71 -10.50
C ASN A 158 -20.95 -17.33 -9.85
N ASP A 159 -21.31 -17.29 -8.58
CA ASP A 159 -21.49 -16.04 -7.84
C ASP A 159 -20.15 -15.42 -7.47
N LEU A 160 -20.12 -14.10 -7.49
CA LEU A 160 -18.96 -13.26 -7.19
C LEU A 160 -19.31 -12.32 -6.04
N TRP A 161 -18.75 -12.59 -4.86
CA TRP A 161 -19.07 -11.86 -3.64
C TRP A 161 -17.85 -11.08 -3.15
N SER A 162 -18.06 -9.83 -2.73
CA SER A 162 -17.00 -8.97 -2.17
C SER A 162 -17.37 -8.57 -0.76
N CYS A 163 -16.39 -8.43 0.13
CA CYS A 163 -16.68 -8.09 1.52
C CYS A 163 -17.00 -6.60 1.67
N ASP A 164 -18.20 -6.26 2.13
CA ASP A 164 -18.63 -4.86 2.26
C ASP A 164 -17.90 -4.12 3.39
N LEU A 165 -17.46 -4.83 4.44
CA LEU A 165 -16.58 -4.30 5.49
C LEU A 165 -15.17 -3.93 5.00
N SER A 166 -14.80 -4.29 3.77
CA SER A 166 -13.59 -3.78 3.16
C SER A 166 -13.70 -2.32 2.73
N ILE A 167 -14.93 -1.79 2.64
CA ILE A 167 -15.18 -0.37 2.39
C ILE A 167 -14.95 0.39 3.72
N PRO A 168 -13.98 1.32 3.76
CA PRO A 168 -13.61 1.99 5.01
C PRO A 168 -14.77 2.69 5.72
N TYR A 169 -15.66 3.37 4.99
CA TYR A 169 -16.80 4.04 5.58
C TYR A 169 -17.76 3.05 6.25
N VAL A 170 -18.10 1.95 5.57
CA VAL A 170 -18.99 0.90 6.10
C VAL A 170 -18.40 0.32 7.39
N ARG A 171 -17.11 -0.02 7.39
CA ARG A 171 -16.39 -0.48 8.57
C ARG A 171 -16.47 0.53 9.72
N GLN A 172 -16.18 1.80 9.44
CA GLN A 172 -16.20 2.85 10.45
C GLN A 172 -17.59 3.01 11.08
N MET A 173 -18.66 2.91 10.29
CA MET A 173 -20.02 3.02 10.81
C MET A 173 -20.35 1.93 11.83
N PHE A 174 -19.90 0.69 11.63
CA PHE A 174 -20.05 -0.38 12.64
C PHE A 174 -19.29 -0.07 13.94
N LEU A 175 -18.12 0.57 13.84
CA LEU A 175 -17.26 0.84 15.00
C LEU A 175 -17.69 2.05 15.82
N GLN A 176 -18.43 3.00 15.22
CA GLN A 176 -18.86 4.23 15.89
C GLN A 176 -20.00 4.07 16.91
N GLN A 177 -20.40 2.83 17.20
CA GLN A 177 -21.51 2.52 18.11
C GLN A 177 -22.83 3.23 17.74
N GLN A 178 -22.98 3.71 16.49
CA GLN A 178 -24.26 4.17 15.99
C GLN A 178 -25.22 2.98 15.96
N GLN A 179 -26.47 3.19 16.38
CA GLN A 179 -27.47 2.13 16.49
C GLN A 179 -28.71 2.46 15.67
N GLY A 180 -29.43 1.42 15.30
CA GLY A 180 -30.74 1.56 14.66
C GLY A 180 -30.66 2.08 13.22
N SER A 181 -31.64 2.92 12.87
CA SER A 181 -31.89 3.35 11.49
C SER A 181 -30.74 4.14 10.87
N ASP A 182 -30.00 4.92 11.65
CA ASP A 182 -28.99 5.85 11.11
C ASP A 182 -27.78 5.11 10.56
N LEU A 183 -27.30 4.10 11.30
CA LEU A 183 -26.27 3.15 10.85
C LEU A 183 -26.70 2.45 9.54
N ILE A 184 -27.91 1.90 9.54
CA ILE A 184 -28.46 1.16 8.39
C ILE A 184 -28.56 2.07 7.16
N ASN A 185 -29.07 3.29 7.34
CA ASN A 185 -29.24 4.26 6.26
C ASN A 185 -27.88 4.73 5.72
N ALA A 186 -26.89 4.96 6.58
CA ALA A 186 -25.54 5.34 6.16
C ALA A 186 -24.86 4.24 5.33
N ILE A 187 -24.99 2.97 5.74
CA ILE A 187 -24.45 1.83 5.00
C ILE A 187 -25.18 1.66 3.67
N LYS A 188 -26.52 1.62 3.67
CA LYS A 188 -27.33 1.53 2.44
C LYS A 188 -26.97 2.63 1.45
N HIS A 189 -26.81 3.85 1.95
CA HIS A 189 -26.41 4.99 1.12
C HIS A 189 -25.06 4.72 0.45
N ARG A 190 -24.00 4.43 1.22
CA ARG A 190 -22.68 4.17 0.65
C ARG A 190 -22.67 2.99 -0.33
N MET A 191 -23.42 1.93 -0.05
CA MET A 191 -23.52 0.75 -0.91
C MET A 191 -24.25 1.04 -2.23
N SER A 192 -25.12 2.05 -2.28
CA SER A 192 -25.80 2.45 -3.52
C SER A 192 -24.92 3.30 -4.46
N LEU A 193 -23.78 3.82 -3.96
CA LEU A 193 -22.89 4.68 -4.74
C LEU A 193 -21.94 3.86 -5.63
N PRO A 194 -21.68 4.32 -6.86
CA PRO A 194 -20.66 3.70 -7.70
C PRO A 194 -19.26 3.93 -7.13
N SER A 195 -18.37 2.95 -7.34
CA SER A 195 -16.95 3.11 -7.04
C SER A 195 -16.32 4.30 -7.76
N CYS A 196 -15.25 4.84 -7.17
CA CYS A 196 -14.46 5.87 -7.82
C CYS A 196 -13.80 5.31 -9.09
N LEU A 197 -13.81 6.08 -10.19
CA LEU A 197 -13.16 5.67 -11.44
C LEU A 197 -11.63 5.81 -11.40
N GLY A 198 -11.06 6.30 -10.29
CA GLY A 198 -9.63 6.51 -10.15
C GLY A 198 -9.15 7.83 -10.75
N PHE A 199 -7.81 7.97 -10.88
CA PHE A 199 -7.17 9.11 -11.51
C PHE A 199 -6.96 8.94 -13.03
N SER A 200 -7.11 7.70 -13.53
CA SER A 200 -6.89 7.33 -14.93
C SER A 200 -8.12 7.51 -15.81
N GLN A 201 -9.30 7.68 -15.21
CA GLN A 201 -10.56 7.87 -15.89
C GLN A 201 -11.25 9.14 -15.42
N ILE A 202 -11.95 9.79 -16.33
CA ILE A 202 -12.63 11.05 -16.05
C ILE A 202 -14.12 10.78 -15.89
N ALA A 203 -14.70 11.24 -14.78
CA ALA A 203 -16.13 11.13 -14.53
C ALA A 203 -16.88 12.36 -15.04
N TYR A 204 -18.10 12.15 -15.52
CA TYR A 204 -19.01 13.25 -15.84
C TYR A 204 -19.44 13.95 -14.54
N LYS A 205 -19.42 15.28 -14.54
CA LYS A 205 -19.80 16.14 -13.40
C LYS A 205 -21.14 15.71 -12.77
N ASN A 206 -22.15 15.45 -13.59
CA ASN A 206 -23.51 15.05 -13.18
C ASN A 206 -23.69 13.54 -12.88
N SER A 207 -22.67 12.70 -13.06
CA SER A 207 -22.80 11.24 -12.81
C SER A 207 -22.76 10.87 -11.32
N ARG A 208 -22.37 11.81 -10.46
CA ARG A 208 -22.15 11.60 -9.03
C ARG A 208 -22.10 12.94 -8.30
N ARG A 209 -22.25 12.91 -6.97
CA ARG A 209 -21.99 14.09 -6.13
C ARG A 209 -20.49 14.27 -5.90
N TRP A 210 -20.11 15.52 -5.69
CA TRP A 210 -18.73 15.94 -5.49
C TRP A 210 -18.61 16.80 -4.26
N PHE A 211 -17.48 16.71 -3.59
CA PHE A 211 -17.17 17.40 -2.36
C PHE A 211 -15.82 18.10 -2.50
N ARG A 212 -15.65 19.19 -1.76
CA ARG A 212 -14.38 19.89 -1.63
C ARG A 212 -14.14 20.33 -0.20
N PRO A 213 -12.88 20.42 0.26
CA PRO A 213 -12.55 21.07 1.52
C PRO A 213 -12.92 22.56 1.48
N VAL A 214 -13.56 23.04 2.55
CA VAL A 214 -13.94 24.44 2.77
C VAL A 214 -13.31 25.07 4.00
N LEU A 215 -12.68 24.27 4.86
CA LEU A 215 -11.94 24.74 6.04
C LEU A 215 -10.47 24.29 6.00
N PRO A 216 -9.52 25.16 6.42
CA PRO A 216 -9.73 26.54 6.91
C PRO A 216 -10.20 27.52 5.83
N HIS A 217 -9.95 27.24 4.56
CA HIS A 217 -10.50 27.99 3.43
C HIS A 217 -10.91 27.01 2.31
N PRO A 218 -11.67 27.44 1.28
CA PRO A 218 -11.98 26.60 0.15
C PRO A 218 -10.77 26.26 -0.73
N ILE A 219 -10.57 24.97 -1.02
CA ILE A 219 -9.65 24.52 -2.08
C ILE A 219 -10.46 24.38 -3.38
N GLU A 220 -10.66 25.48 -4.09
CA GLU A 220 -11.54 25.55 -5.28
C GLU A 220 -11.22 24.53 -6.38
N ARG A 221 -9.93 24.18 -6.53
CA ARG A 221 -9.47 23.23 -7.55
C ARG A 221 -9.67 21.77 -7.18
N MET A 222 -10.04 21.48 -5.94
CA MET A 222 -10.12 20.12 -5.44
C MET A 222 -11.54 19.56 -5.58
N MET A 223 -11.66 18.43 -6.26
CA MET A 223 -12.89 17.68 -6.49
C MET A 223 -12.76 16.25 -5.99
N VAL A 224 -13.60 15.88 -5.03
CA VAL A 224 -13.63 14.54 -4.44
C VAL A 224 -14.99 13.92 -4.71
N CYS A 225 -15.05 12.78 -5.39
CA CYS A 225 -16.34 12.12 -5.58
C CYS A 225 -16.89 11.62 -4.24
N GLU A 226 -18.21 11.59 -4.11
CA GLU A 226 -18.88 11.22 -2.85
C GLU A 226 -18.38 9.91 -2.22
N ALA A 227 -18.19 8.85 -3.01
CA ALA A 227 -17.67 7.58 -2.49
C ALA A 227 -16.32 7.75 -1.78
N CYS A 228 -15.38 8.50 -2.38
CA CYS A 228 -14.08 8.78 -1.77
C CYS A 228 -14.20 9.73 -0.58
N PHE A 229 -15.10 10.72 -0.62
CA PHE A 229 -15.37 11.57 0.54
C PHE A 229 -15.83 10.72 1.73
N LEU A 230 -16.82 9.84 1.54
CA LEU A 230 -17.31 8.95 2.60
C LEU A 230 -16.19 8.04 3.13
N ASP A 231 -15.47 7.36 2.23
CA ASP A 231 -14.46 6.37 2.59
C ASP A 231 -13.24 6.95 3.32
N HIS A 232 -12.91 8.22 3.11
CA HIS A 232 -11.73 8.83 3.73
C HIS A 232 -12.06 9.88 4.80
N ALA A 233 -13.21 10.55 4.73
CA ALA A 233 -13.54 11.67 5.62
C ALA A 233 -14.94 11.57 6.25
N GLY A 234 -15.93 11.00 5.55
CA GLY A 234 -17.34 11.06 5.97
C GLY A 234 -17.63 10.43 7.33
N GLY A 235 -16.84 9.42 7.72
CA GLY A 235 -16.91 8.80 9.05
C GLY A 235 -16.02 9.46 10.09
N LEU A 236 -15.44 10.63 9.84
CA LEU A 236 -14.49 11.29 10.74
C LEU A 236 -15.02 12.68 11.16
N PRO A 237 -14.55 13.23 12.30
CA PRO A 237 -14.92 14.59 12.73
C PRO A 237 -14.61 15.69 11.70
N VAL A 238 -13.68 15.42 10.78
CA VAL A 238 -13.28 16.34 9.70
C VAL A 238 -14.25 16.37 8.53
N ALA A 239 -15.28 15.51 8.49
CA ALA A 239 -16.32 15.53 7.46
C ALA A 239 -16.96 16.92 7.32
N LYS A 240 -17.16 17.62 8.45
CA LYS A 240 -17.71 18.99 8.50
C LYS A 240 -16.84 20.04 7.80
N ASN A 241 -15.57 19.73 7.54
CA ASN A 241 -14.65 20.61 6.83
C ASN A 241 -14.81 20.52 5.30
N PHE A 242 -15.71 19.66 4.82
CA PHE A 242 -16.04 19.50 3.41
C PHE A 242 -17.46 20.00 3.13
N GLN A 243 -17.67 20.44 1.90
CA GLN A 243 -18.99 20.81 1.40
C GLN A 243 -19.25 20.15 0.05
N GLU A 244 -20.50 19.78 -0.18
CA GLU A 244 -20.97 19.37 -1.50
C GLU A 244 -20.84 20.51 -2.51
N VAL A 245 -20.24 20.23 -3.65
CA VAL A 245 -20.08 21.16 -4.76
C VAL A 245 -21.38 21.23 -5.53
N ARG A 246 -22.01 22.41 -5.57
CA ARG A 246 -23.19 22.66 -6.40
C ARG A 246 -22.78 22.70 -7.86
N ILE A 247 -23.37 21.81 -8.64
CA ILE A 247 -23.14 21.69 -10.08
C ILE A 247 -24.24 22.45 -10.80
N ASP A 248 -23.90 23.53 -11.50
CA ASP A 248 -24.82 24.08 -12.50
C ASP A 248 -24.82 23.16 -13.72
N VAL A 249 -26.00 22.63 -14.05
CA VAL A 249 -26.26 21.71 -15.17
C VAL A 249 -26.14 22.45 -16.52
N ARG A 250 -26.19 23.78 -16.52
CA ARG A 250 -26.08 24.63 -17.72
C ARG A 250 -24.64 24.81 -18.21
N GLU A 251 -23.64 24.54 -17.37
CA GLU A 251 -22.21 24.72 -17.69
C GLU A 251 -21.61 23.66 -18.64
N GLY A 252 -22.45 22.89 -19.34
CA GLY A 252 -22.02 21.88 -20.29
C GLY A 252 -21.37 20.64 -19.65
N VAL A 253 -20.81 19.78 -20.48
CA VAL A 253 -20.22 18.49 -20.06
C VAL A 253 -18.80 18.73 -19.51
N THR A 254 -18.70 19.13 -18.24
CA THR A 254 -17.41 19.16 -17.54
C THR A 254 -17.06 17.77 -17.02
N ARG A 255 -15.76 17.48 -17.04
CA ARG A 255 -15.16 16.17 -16.79
C ARG A 255 -14.17 16.32 -15.64
N TRP A 256 -14.39 15.61 -14.53
CA TRP A 256 -13.59 15.74 -13.30
C TRP A 256 -12.93 14.42 -12.90
N ILE A 257 -11.75 14.54 -12.30
CA ILE A 257 -11.00 13.44 -11.68
C ILE A 257 -11.17 13.58 -10.15
N CYS A 258 -11.25 12.45 -9.45
CA CYS A 258 -11.27 12.48 -7.99
C CYS A 258 -9.85 12.70 -7.43
N ASP A 259 -9.62 13.84 -6.78
CA ASP A 259 -8.28 14.21 -6.30
C ASP A 259 -7.76 13.28 -5.19
N PHE A 260 -8.65 12.66 -4.40
CA PHE A 260 -8.23 11.62 -3.44
C PHE A 260 -7.54 10.42 -4.11
N GLN A 261 -7.73 10.22 -5.41
CA GLN A 261 -7.06 9.16 -6.17
C GLN A 261 -5.74 9.61 -6.81
N LEU A 262 -5.36 10.89 -6.75
CA LEU A 262 -4.04 11.32 -7.17
C LEU A 262 -2.98 10.59 -6.31
N PRO A 263 -1.95 9.97 -6.91
CA PRO A 263 -1.00 9.16 -6.15
C PRO A 263 -0.40 9.85 -4.91
N PRO A 264 -0.02 11.15 -4.97
CA PRO A 264 0.49 11.83 -3.77
C PRO A 264 -0.54 11.97 -2.65
N LEU A 265 -1.80 12.28 -2.97
CA LEU A 265 -2.85 12.39 -1.95
C LEU A 265 -3.29 11.03 -1.44
N LYS A 266 -3.39 10.03 -2.32
CA LYS A 266 -3.69 8.65 -1.94
C LYS A 266 -2.67 8.08 -0.96
N ALA A 267 -1.40 8.49 -1.07
CA ALA A 267 -0.33 8.04 -0.19
C ALA A 267 -0.43 8.58 1.25
N CYS A 268 -0.86 9.83 1.44
CA CYS A 268 -0.88 10.47 2.76
C CYS A 268 -2.26 10.57 3.40
N THR A 269 -3.35 10.55 2.61
CA THR A 269 -4.72 10.77 3.11
C THR A 269 -5.11 9.80 4.24
N PRO A 270 -4.90 8.48 4.14
CA PRO A 270 -5.31 7.55 5.20
C PRO A 270 -4.67 7.84 6.56
N ASP A 271 -3.41 8.29 6.58
CA ASP A 271 -2.66 8.50 7.83
C ASP A 271 -2.93 9.88 8.45
N LEU A 272 -3.20 10.88 7.60
CA LEU A 272 -3.30 12.27 8.06
C LEU A 272 -4.73 12.74 8.32
N MET A 273 -5.72 12.20 7.61
CA MET A 273 -7.08 12.76 7.62
C MET A 273 -7.71 12.76 9.03
N GLU A 274 -7.51 11.71 9.81
CA GLU A 274 -8.09 11.58 11.15
C GLU A 274 -7.36 12.43 12.20
N LYS A 275 -6.03 12.42 12.21
CA LYS A 275 -5.22 12.97 13.32
C LYS A 275 -4.47 14.25 12.99
N HIS A 276 -4.26 14.54 11.71
CA HIS A 276 -3.39 15.61 11.21
C HIS A 276 -4.02 16.35 10.02
N TYR A 277 -5.31 16.69 10.14
CA TYR A 277 -6.10 17.32 9.06
C TYR A 277 -5.46 18.59 8.51
N GLU A 278 -4.96 19.49 9.36
CA GLU A 278 -4.34 20.75 8.90
C GLU A 278 -3.10 20.51 8.02
N LEU A 279 -2.29 19.51 8.37
CA LEU A 279 -1.15 19.08 7.55
C LEU A 279 -1.64 18.52 6.22
N TRP A 280 -2.64 17.64 6.26
CA TRP A 280 -3.26 17.09 5.05
C TRP A 280 -3.83 18.18 4.14
N TYR A 281 -4.54 19.15 4.70
CA TYR A 281 -5.12 20.27 3.97
C TYR A 281 -4.03 21.10 3.28
N GLY A 282 -2.95 21.44 3.99
CA GLY A 282 -1.81 22.16 3.43
C GLY A 282 -1.13 21.42 2.27
N ILE A 283 -1.04 20.09 2.35
CA ILE A 283 -0.56 19.23 1.27
C ILE A 283 -1.55 19.26 0.09
N ALA A 284 -2.83 19.03 0.34
CA ALA A 284 -3.88 18.99 -0.68
C ALA A 284 -3.95 20.29 -1.48
N ALA A 285 -3.92 21.44 -0.79
CA ALA A 285 -3.96 22.75 -1.41
C ALA A 285 -2.80 23.00 -2.38
N LYS A 286 -1.62 22.41 -2.12
CA LYS A 286 -0.46 22.49 -3.03
C LYS A 286 -0.55 21.45 -4.14
N VAL A 287 -0.83 20.19 -3.81
CA VAL A 287 -0.80 19.07 -4.77
C VAL A 287 -1.73 19.31 -5.96
N VAL A 288 -2.95 19.81 -5.72
CA VAL A 288 -3.93 20.07 -6.80
C VAL A 288 -3.55 21.24 -7.73
N THR A 289 -2.50 22.00 -7.40
CA THR A 289 -1.98 23.04 -8.30
C THR A 289 -0.93 22.52 -9.28
N PHE A 290 -0.37 21.34 -9.03
CA PHE A 290 0.65 20.74 -9.87
C PHE A 290 0.04 19.82 -10.94
N PRO A 291 0.68 19.70 -12.12
CA PRO A 291 0.28 18.72 -13.12
C PRO A 291 0.44 17.28 -12.61
N CYS A 292 -0.49 16.40 -13.01
CA CYS A 292 -0.44 14.98 -12.67
C CYS A 292 0.66 14.26 -13.46
N CYS A 293 1.71 13.80 -12.77
CA CYS A 293 2.85 13.13 -13.40
C CYS A 293 2.55 11.75 -14.02
N GLU A 294 1.34 11.21 -13.82
CA GLU A 294 0.92 9.93 -14.40
C GLU A 294 0.30 10.07 -15.79
N GLN A 295 -0.10 11.28 -16.19
CA GLN A 295 -0.79 11.52 -17.46
C GLN A 295 0.17 11.89 -18.59
N GLN A 296 1.18 12.72 -18.27
CA GLN A 296 2.17 13.18 -19.23
C GLN A 296 3.46 13.63 -18.54
N ALA A 297 4.52 13.81 -19.33
CA ALA A 297 5.73 14.49 -18.88
C ALA A 297 5.38 15.92 -18.43
N ILE A 298 6.07 16.39 -17.40
CA ILE A 298 5.84 17.72 -16.83
C ILE A 298 6.85 18.68 -17.46
N ARG A 299 6.32 19.72 -18.11
CA ARG A 299 7.08 20.84 -18.63
C ARG A 299 7.22 21.92 -17.56
N ASP A 300 8.42 22.46 -17.39
CA ASP A 300 8.71 23.61 -16.50
C ASP A 300 8.25 23.42 -15.04
N GLY A 301 8.24 22.16 -14.59
CA GLY A 301 7.86 21.81 -13.22
C GLY A 301 8.98 22.06 -12.21
N ASP A 302 8.60 22.09 -10.94
CA ASP A 302 9.52 21.97 -9.81
C ASP A 302 9.91 20.52 -9.58
N TRP A 303 11.22 20.29 -9.42
CA TRP A 303 11.81 18.96 -9.27
C TRP A 303 12.62 18.86 -7.99
N TYR A 304 12.61 17.67 -7.40
CA TYR A 304 13.31 17.37 -6.15
C TYR A 304 14.19 16.15 -6.37
N ALA A 305 15.50 16.38 -6.38
CA ALA A 305 16.50 15.34 -6.53
C ALA A 305 16.89 14.79 -5.15
N LEU A 306 17.11 13.47 -5.09
CA LEU A 306 17.58 12.82 -3.87
C LEU A 306 19.05 13.17 -3.63
N GLN A 307 19.43 13.46 -2.39
CA GLN A 307 20.82 13.70 -2.01
C GLN A 307 21.63 12.40 -2.06
N HIS A 308 22.91 12.50 -2.35
CA HIS A 308 23.79 11.34 -2.36
C HIS A 308 23.97 10.79 -0.94
N PRO A 309 23.91 9.45 -0.72
CA PRO A 309 23.96 8.86 0.62
C PRO A 309 25.25 9.18 1.39
N GLU A 310 26.37 9.27 0.69
CA GLU A 310 27.70 9.50 1.30
C GLU A 310 28.13 10.97 1.31
N ASP A 311 27.54 11.82 0.46
CA ASP A 311 27.91 13.23 0.36
C ASP A 311 26.66 14.05 0.09
N SER A 312 26.08 14.58 1.18
CA SER A 312 24.86 15.37 1.07
C SER A 312 24.98 16.48 0.05
N ARG A 313 26.17 17.07 -0.18
CA ARG A 313 26.41 18.16 -1.16
C ARG A 313 26.13 17.75 -2.60
N ARG A 314 26.15 16.47 -2.91
CA ARG A 314 25.84 15.91 -4.23
C ARG A 314 24.41 15.39 -4.29
N ILE A 315 23.88 15.28 -5.50
CA ILE A 315 22.60 14.65 -5.78
C ILE A 315 22.81 13.32 -6.50
N VAL A 316 21.84 12.43 -6.40
CA VAL A 316 21.77 11.24 -7.25
C VAL A 316 21.39 11.67 -8.66
N ASP A 317 22.25 11.32 -9.62
CA ASP A 317 21.97 11.59 -11.03
C ASP A 317 20.79 10.75 -11.54
N ASN A 318 19.96 11.36 -12.38
CA ASN A 318 18.80 10.74 -13.02
C ASN A 318 17.74 10.17 -12.06
N PHE A 319 17.71 10.62 -10.80
CA PHE A 319 16.61 10.35 -9.87
C PHE A 319 16.00 11.65 -9.34
N GLU A 320 14.73 11.89 -9.67
CA GLU A 320 14.01 13.08 -9.30
C GLU A 320 12.49 12.87 -9.20
N LEU A 321 11.90 13.55 -8.23
CA LEU A 321 10.47 13.57 -8.00
C LEU A 321 9.89 14.91 -8.44
N CYS A 322 8.71 14.89 -9.05
CA CYS A 322 7.96 16.11 -9.24
C CYS A 322 7.48 16.66 -7.89
N ALA A 323 7.21 17.97 -7.83
CA ALA A 323 6.74 18.65 -6.61
C ALA A 323 5.53 17.97 -5.96
N ALA A 324 4.56 17.49 -6.74
CA ALA A 324 3.39 16.80 -6.21
C ALA A 324 3.77 15.52 -5.43
N CYS A 325 4.60 14.66 -6.02
CA CYS A 325 5.08 13.44 -5.36
C CYS A 325 5.96 13.75 -4.14
N TYR A 326 6.84 14.75 -4.25
CA TYR A 326 7.66 15.17 -3.12
C TYR A 326 6.80 15.65 -1.93
N ILE A 327 5.86 16.58 -2.16
CA ILE A 327 5.01 17.16 -1.10
C ILE A 327 4.01 16.13 -0.54
N GLY A 328 3.41 15.28 -1.38
CA GLY A 328 2.39 14.34 -0.93
C GLY A 328 2.94 13.00 -0.40
N MET A 329 4.15 12.60 -0.80
CA MET A 329 4.71 11.28 -0.44
C MET A 329 5.95 11.37 0.46
N ILE A 330 6.84 12.35 0.23
CA ILE A 330 8.12 12.44 0.96
C ILE A 330 7.99 13.28 2.24
N GLU A 331 7.51 14.52 2.11
CA GLU A 331 7.40 15.45 3.25
C GLU A 331 6.59 14.88 4.42
N PRO A 332 5.41 14.27 4.21
CA PRO A 332 4.55 13.83 5.32
C PRO A 332 5.13 12.63 6.08
N CYS A 333 6.07 11.93 5.46
CA CYS A 333 6.79 10.81 6.05
C CYS A 333 8.07 11.26 6.79
N GLY A 334 8.38 12.56 6.81
CA GLY A 334 9.55 13.10 7.51
C GLY A 334 10.87 12.98 6.75
N PHE A 335 10.85 12.72 5.44
CA PHE A 335 12.06 12.50 4.63
C PHE A 335 12.45 13.71 3.75
N ALA A 336 11.82 14.86 3.94
CA ALA A 336 12.08 16.09 3.18
C ALA A 336 13.58 16.46 3.12
N GLY A 337 14.27 16.32 4.26
CA GLY A 337 15.68 16.68 4.41
C GLY A 337 16.67 15.89 3.53
N TYR A 338 16.23 14.77 2.94
CA TYR A 338 17.04 13.95 2.03
C TYR A 338 16.93 14.36 0.57
N PHE A 339 16.12 15.38 0.26
CA PHE A 339 15.91 15.87 -1.10
C PHE A 339 16.36 17.33 -1.22
N ARG A 340 16.59 17.76 -2.47
CA ARG A 340 16.88 19.15 -2.80
C ARG A 340 16.12 19.57 -4.03
N GLN A 341 15.60 20.79 -4.01
CA GLN A 341 15.01 21.38 -5.19
C GLN A 341 16.07 21.53 -6.29
N ARG A 342 15.72 21.11 -7.49
CA ARG A 342 16.51 21.23 -8.70
C ARG A 342 15.73 22.04 -9.72
N ARG A 343 16.37 23.07 -10.27
CA ARG A 343 15.81 23.92 -11.31
C ARG A 343 16.42 23.55 -12.64
N TYR A 344 15.61 23.64 -13.68
CA TYR A 344 16.01 23.36 -15.04
C TYR A 344 15.70 24.53 -15.94
N ASN A 345 16.30 24.52 -17.12
CA ASN A 345 16.05 25.54 -18.12
C ASN A 345 14.57 25.50 -18.55
N PRO A 346 13.97 26.67 -18.82
CA PRO A 346 12.62 26.75 -19.37
C PRO A 346 12.46 25.91 -20.65
N GLY A 347 11.27 25.35 -20.86
CA GLY A 347 10.94 24.40 -21.91
C GLY A 347 11.34 22.95 -21.63
N SER A 348 11.99 22.65 -20.50
CA SER A 348 12.41 21.28 -20.19
C SER A 348 11.24 20.40 -19.79
N GLU A 349 11.18 19.20 -20.38
CA GLU A 349 10.17 18.18 -20.08
C GLU A 349 10.81 17.00 -19.36
N ARG A 350 10.14 16.54 -18.30
CA ARG A 350 10.67 15.51 -17.41
C ARG A 350 9.59 14.58 -16.90
N VAL A 351 10.00 13.38 -16.52
CA VAL A 351 9.13 12.34 -15.97
C VAL A 351 9.55 12.05 -14.54
N CYS A 352 8.59 12.05 -13.61
CA CYS A 352 8.82 11.69 -12.21
C CYS A 352 9.28 10.23 -12.10
N ASP A 353 10.29 9.97 -11.28
CA ASP A 353 10.76 8.59 -11.06
C ASP A 353 9.74 7.69 -10.37
N PHE A 354 8.75 8.29 -9.70
CA PHE A 354 7.61 7.57 -9.17
C PHE A 354 6.47 7.41 -10.18
N SER A 355 6.50 8.04 -11.36
CA SER A 355 5.42 7.92 -12.35
C SER A 355 5.47 6.58 -13.09
N THR A 356 4.30 6.01 -13.41
CA THR A 356 4.20 4.85 -14.30
C THR A 356 4.74 5.12 -15.71
N LEU A 357 4.83 6.39 -16.12
CA LEU A 357 5.47 6.82 -17.36
C LEU A 357 6.99 6.58 -17.38
N ASN A 358 7.63 6.44 -16.21
CA ASN A 358 9.00 5.93 -16.11
C ASN A 358 8.98 4.40 -16.32
N LYS A 359 8.87 4.03 -17.61
CA LYS A 359 8.75 2.65 -18.11
C LYS A 359 10.02 1.86 -17.76
N GLY A 360 10.01 1.17 -16.62
CA GLY A 360 11.03 0.20 -16.25
C GLY A 360 11.43 0.24 -14.79
N ARG A 361 11.43 1.41 -14.14
CA ARG A 361 12.04 1.57 -12.79
C ARG A 361 11.10 2.05 -11.71
N HIS A 362 9.98 2.68 -12.07
CA HIS A 362 9.07 3.27 -11.08
C HIS A 362 8.61 2.25 -10.02
N HIS A 363 8.40 0.99 -10.42
CA HIS A 363 7.97 -0.06 -9.51
C HIS A 363 9.06 -0.36 -8.45
N VAL A 364 10.34 -0.45 -8.85
CA VAL A 364 11.47 -0.65 -7.94
C VAL A 364 11.58 0.51 -6.95
N PHE A 365 11.52 1.75 -7.45
CA PHE A 365 11.61 2.93 -6.62
C PHE A 365 10.43 3.06 -5.66
N ARG A 366 9.20 2.79 -6.12
CA ARG A 366 8.00 2.79 -5.25
C ARG A 366 8.05 1.69 -4.18
N LEU A 367 8.56 0.50 -4.51
CA LEU A 367 8.75 -0.57 -3.53
C LEU A 367 9.77 -0.18 -2.45
N LYS A 368 10.90 0.42 -2.84
CA LYS A 368 11.92 0.88 -1.91
C LYS A 368 11.52 2.13 -1.12
N TYR A 369 10.71 3.01 -1.70
CA TYR A 369 9.99 4.06 -0.99
C TYR A 369 9.07 3.46 0.09
N ARG A 370 8.30 2.42 -0.24
CA ARG A 370 7.43 1.74 0.73
C ARG A 370 8.26 1.15 1.87
N GLU A 371 9.36 0.47 1.56
CA GLU A 371 10.32 -0.04 2.57
C GLU A 371 10.86 1.08 3.47
N MET A 372 11.27 2.21 2.87
CA MET A 372 11.72 3.40 3.61
C MET A 372 10.67 3.90 4.60
N VAL A 373 9.41 4.03 4.16
CA VAL A 373 8.30 4.51 5.00
C VAL A 373 8.00 3.53 6.13
N PHE A 374 7.94 2.22 5.85
CA PHE A 374 7.67 1.22 6.88
C PHE A 374 8.81 1.10 7.89
N ARG A 375 10.07 1.26 7.48
CA ARG A 375 11.23 1.20 8.38
C ARG A 375 11.49 2.52 9.10
N GLY A 376 11.06 3.64 8.54
CA GLY A 376 11.48 4.96 9.02
C GLY A 376 12.95 5.25 8.71
N ASP A 377 13.46 4.70 7.60
CA ASP A 377 14.88 4.69 7.22
C ASP A 377 15.00 5.07 5.74
N PRO A 378 15.73 6.14 5.36
CA PRO A 378 15.84 6.58 3.97
C PRO A 378 16.71 5.67 3.07
N PHE A 379 17.62 4.88 3.65
CA PHE A 379 18.65 4.15 2.91
C PHE A 379 18.11 3.15 1.89
N PRO A 380 17.03 2.38 2.13
CA PRO A 380 16.46 1.50 1.13
C PRO A 380 16.16 2.17 -0.22
N LEU A 381 15.66 3.42 -0.19
CA LEU A 381 15.42 4.19 -1.42
C LEU A 381 16.70 4.87 -1.92
N MET A 382 17.51 5.45 -1.02
CA MET A 382 18.74 6.15 -1.40
C MET A 382 19.75 5.23 -2.11
N ASP A 383 19.99 4.04 -1.56
CA ASP A 383 20.97 3.10 -2.08
C ASP A 383 20.55 2.58 -3.46
N ILE A 384 19.27 2.24 -3.64
CA ILE A 384 18.81 1.76 -4.96
C ILE A 384 18.78 2.89 -5.97
N ALA A 385 18.36 4.10 -5.59
CA ALA A 385 18.31 5.24 -6.49
C ALA A 385 19.72 5.58 -6.98
N HIS A 386 20.69 5.65 -6.04
CA HIS A 386 22.08 5.92 -6.34
C HIS A 386 22.68 4.89 -7.32
N ARG A 387 22.41 3.59 -7.12
CA ARG A 387 22.97 2.53 -7.96
C ARG A 387 22.24 2.36 -9.29
N LEU A 388 20.92 2.50 -9.31
CA LEU A 388 20.09 2.13 -10.46
C LEU A 388 19.80 3.30 -11.41
N ALA A 389 19.51 4.49 -10.89
CA ALA A 389 19.10 5.63 -11.73
C ALA A 389 20.16 6.04 -12.78
N PRO A 390 21.47 6.07 -12.47
CA PRO A 390 22.50 6.41 -13.46
C PRO A 390 22.67 5.40 -14.58
N LEU A 391 22.16 4.17 -14.42
CA LEU A 391 22.36 3.09 -15.38
C LEU A 391 21.44 3.28 -16.60
N PRO A 392 21.80 2.72 -17.76
CA PRO A 392 20.89 2.60 -18.90
C PRO A 392 19.77 1.58 -18.61
N VAL A 393 18.57 1.80 -19.17
CA VAL A 393 17.43 0.88 -19.01
C VAL A 393 17.79 -0.52 -19.57
N CYS A 394 17.15 -1.55 -19.02
CA CYS A 394 17.27 -2.92 -19.52
C CYS A 394 16.93 -2.96 -21.03
N PRO A 395 17.79 -3.52 -21.89
CA PRO A 395 17.51 -3.64 -23.32
C PRO A 395 16.42 -4.69 -23.62
N GLY A 396 15.99 -5.44 -22.61
CA GLY A 396 15.10 -6.58 -22.75
C GLY A 396 15.81 -7.75 -23.44
N GLY A 397 15.06 -8.53 -24.21
CA GLY A 397 15.60 -9.57 -25.08
C GLY A 397 16.29 -9.06 -26.34
N ARG A 398 16.52 -7.74 -26.48
CA ARG A 398 17.27 -7.17 -27.62
C ARG A 398 18.77 -7.34 -27.38
N PHE A 399 19.45 -7.86 -28.38
CA PHE A 399 20.89 -7.93 -28.41
C PHE A 399 21.49 -6.53 -28.57
N VAL A 400 22.45 -6.18 -27.72
CA VAL A 400 23.10 -4.88 -27.68
C VAL A 400 24.60 -5.03 -27.42
N GLN A 401 25.36 -4.05 -27.91
CA GLN A 401 26.82 -3.97 -27.78
C GLN A 401 27.22 -2.93 -26.73
N ASN A 402 28.49 -2.96 -26.29
CA ASN A 402 29.08 -1.95 -25.38
C ASN A 402 28.31 -1.79 -24.05
N ARG A 403 27.83 -2.92 -23.52
CA ARG A 403 27.16 -3.01 -22.22
C ARG A 403 27.97 -3.91 -21.30
N ARG A 404 27.82 -3.68 -20.00
CA ARG A 404 28.42 -4.54 -18.97
C ARG A 404 27.42 -5.61 -18.56
N TRP A 405 27.91 -6.83 -18.41
CA TRP A 405 27.09 -7.99 -18.12
C TRP A 405 27.57 -8.71 -16.86
N TRP A 406 26.62 -9.31 -16.15
CA TRP A 406 26.83 -10.17 -14.99
C TRP A 406 26.14 -11.51 -15.21
N GLY A 407 26.66 -12.58 -14.64
CA GLY A 407 25.98 -13.88 -14.70
C GLY A 407 26.96 -15.01 -14.96
N MET A 408 26.49 -16.02 -15.69
CA MET A 408 27.25 -17.21 -16.07
C MET A 408 27.19 -17.38 -17.59
N ASN A 409 27.83 -18.40 -18.15
CA ASN A 409 27.81 -18.60 -19.60
C ASN A 409 26.38 -18.90 -20.12
N GLU A 410 25.52 -19.40 -19.24
CA GLU A 410 24.16 -19.82 -19.52
C GLU A 410 23.14 -18.66 -19.48
N PHE A 411 23.45 -17.57 -18.77
CA PHE A 411 22.54 -16.42 -18.66
C PHE A 411 23.25 -15.12 -18.27
N PHE A 412 22.70 -14.00 -18.72
CA PHE A 412 23.22 -12.66 -18.50
C PHE A 412 22.20 -11.70 -17.87
N PHE A 413 22.69 -10.91 -16.94
CA PHE A 413 22.08 -9.73 -16.36
C PHE A 413 22.72 -8.49 -16.98
N CYS A 414 21.90 -7.59 -17.54
CA CYS A 414 22.37 -6.21 -17.80
C CYS A 414 22.61 -5.45 -16.49
N GLU A 415 23.25 -4.27 -16.56
CA GLU A 415 23.55 -3.45 -15.38
C GLU A 415 22.32 -3.21 -14.48
N SER A 416 21.18 -2.82 -15.05
CA SER A 416 19.98 -2.55 -14.26
C SER A 416 19.40 -3.79 -13.61
N CYS A 417 19.31 -4.91 -14.33
CA CYS A 417 18.77 -6.14 -13.77
C CYS A 417 19.70 -6.71 -12.68
N TYR A 418 21.01 -6.52 -12.82
CA TYR A 418 21.95 -6.87 -11.77
C TYR A 418 21.69 -6.06 -10.50
N GLU A 419 21.54 -4.75 -10.58
CA GLU A 419 21.23 -3.93 -9.39
C GLU A 419 19.86 -4.25 -8.77
N GLU A 420 18.86 -4.56 -9.59
CA GLU A 420 17.50 -4.86 -9.14
C GLU A 420 17.36 -6.24 -8.49
N LEU A 421 18.07 -7.24 -9.01
CA LEU A 421 17.82 -8.65 -8.69
C LEU A 421 19.10 -9.46 -8.44
N GLY A 422 20.18 -9.17 -9.15
CA GLY A 422 21.40 -9.97 -9.15
C GLY A 422 22.32 -9.71 -7.96
N ARG A 423 22.55 -8.44 -7.57
CA ARG A 423 23.65 -8.06 -6.66
C ARG A 423 23.58 -8.74 -5.30
N ASP A 424 22.40 -8.74 -4.70
CA ASP A 424 22.18 -9.24 -3.34
C ASP A 424 21.63 -10.68 -3.36
N SER A 425 21.74 -11.38 -4.48
CA SER A 425 21.25 -12.76 -4.63
C SER A 425 22.23 -13.79 -4.07
N TYR A 426 21.73 -14.99 -3.79
CA TYR A 426 22.54 -16.11 -3.31
C TYR A 426 23.68 -16.49 -4.27
N PHE A 427 23.43 -16.42 -5.58
CA PHE A 427 24.40 -16.81 -6.61
C PHE A 427 25.28 -15.67 -7.11
N ALA A 428 25.07 -14.43 -6.65
CA ALA A 428 25.89 -13.29 -7.06
C ALA A 428 27.41 -13.52 -6.89
N PRO A 429 27.90 -14.15 -5.80
CA PRO A 429 29.32 -14.48 -5.65
C PRO A 429 29.83 -15.51 -6.67
N SER A 430 28.95 -16.31 -7.26
CA SER A 430 29.27 -17.39 -8.20
C SER A 430 29.26 -16.95 -9.66
N PHE A 431 28.94 -15.69 -9.97
CA PHE A 431 28.92 -15.19 -11.34
C PHE A 431 30.32 -15.22 -11.96
N ALA A 432 30.46 -16.02 -13.02
CA ALA A 432 31.68 -16.11 -13.81
C ALA A 432 31.96 -14.82 -14.59
N HIS A 433 30.90 -14.11 -15.01
CA HIS A 433 31.01 -12.79 -15.61
C HIS A 433 30.70 -11.74 -14.56
N GLN A 434 31.70 -10.92 -14.23
CA GLN A 434 31.54 -9.77 -13.34
C GLN A 434 31.90 -8.50 -14.09
N ARG A 435 30.87 -7.80 -14.58
CA ARG A 435 31.04 -6.54 -15.32
C ARG A 435 31.85 -6.71 -16.61
N GLN A 436 31.71 -7.86 -17.27
CA GLN A 436 32.42 -8.13 -18.53
C GLN A 436 31.70 -7.45 -19.71
N GLU A 437 32.47 -6.93 -20.65
CA GLU A 437 31.96 -6.44 -21.93
C GLU A 437 31.90 -7.60 -22.90
N HIS A 438 30.74 -7.78 -23.54
CA HIS A 438 30.52 -8.76 -24.58
C HIS A 438 30.28 -8.05 -25.91
N ALA A 439 30.74 -8.66 -27.01
CA ALA A 439 30.57 -8.09 -28.35
C ALA A 439 29.08 -7.83 -28.65
N GLU A 440 28.22 -8.77 -28.28
CA GLU A 440 26.77 -8.65 -28.37
C GLU A 440 26.10 -9.62 -27.38
N ALA A 441 25.15 -9.14 -26.57
CA ALA A 441 24.37 -9.96 -25.65
C ALA A 441 23.00 -9.33 -25.36
N CYS A 442 22.07 -10.11 -24.80
CA CYS A 442 20.77 -9.64 -24.32
C CYS A 442 20.60 -9.97 -22.83
N CYS A 443 19.61 -9.36 -22.17
CA CYS A 443 19.39 -9.58 -20.74
C CYS A 443 18.35 -10.67 -20.53
N ASP A 444 18.72 -11.81 -19.94
CA ASP A 444 17.80 -12.93 -19.68
C ASP A 444 16.75 -12.61 -18.59
N MET A 445 17.00 -11.58 -17.79
CA MET A 445 16.09 -11.12 -16.72
C MET A 445 15.00 -10.17 -17.21
N TRP A 446 14.72 -10.16 -18.51
CA TRP A 446 13.78 -9.22 -19.12
C TRP A 446 12.31 -9.54 -18.86
N SER A 447 11.97 -10.80 -18.57
CA SER A 447 10.59 -11.22 -18.31
C SER A 447 10.32 -11.50 -16.82
N THR A 448 9.09 -11.23 -16.39
CA THR A 448 8.64 -11.53 -15.01
C THR A 448 8.79 -13.01 -14.68
N ALA A 449 8.52 -13.91 -15.64
CA ALA A 449 8.64 -15.35 -15.44
C ALA A 449 10.08 -15.78 -15.17
N MET A 450 11.05 -15.28 -15.95
CA MET A 450 12.48 -15.58 -15.74
C MET A 450 12.98 -15.05 -14.41
N ARG A 451 12.60 -13.81 -14.06
CA ARG A 451 12.92 -13.23 -12.75
C ARG A 451 12.42 -14.13 -11.61
N GLN A 452 11.19 -14.63 -11.71
CA GLN A 452 10.61 -15.51 -10.68
C GLN A 452 11.32 -16.87 -10.58
N ARG A 453 11.69 -17.49 -11.70
CA ARG A 453 12.48 -18.73 -11.68
C ARG A 453 13.85 -18.52 -11.02
N TYR A 454 14.53 -17.41 -11.35
CA TYR A 454 15.83 -17.10 -10.76
C TYR A 454 15.74 -16.87 -9.24
N ILE A 455 14.71 -16.15 -8.81
CA ILE A 455 14.39 -15.92 -7.40
C ILE A 455 14.15 -17.24 -6.67
N GLN A 456 13.39 -18.16 -7.27
CA GLN A 456 13.13 -19.47 -6.70
C GLN A 456 14.41 -20.28 -6.55
N ALA A 457 15.26 -20.29 -7.58
CA ALA A 457 16.57 -20.91 -7.54
C ALA A 457 17.46 -20.37 -6.41
N CYS A 458 17.49 -19.05 -6.23
CA CYS A 458 18.25 -18.42 -5.14
C CYS A 458 17.80 -18.90 -3.76
N ARG A 459 16.51 -19.25 -3.60
CA ARG A 459 15.96 -19.73 -2.32
C ARG A 459 16.15 -21.20 -2.07
N SER A 460 15.91 -22.03 -3.08
CA SER A 460 16.20 -23.46 -3.02
C SER A 460 17.70 -23.71 -2.95
N LYS A 461 18.52 -22.69 -3.22
CA LYS A 461 19.98 -22.79 -3.38
C LYS A 461 20.32 -23.81 -4.48
N ASP A 462 19.45 -23.90 -5.47
CA ASP A 462 19.55 -24.83 -6.59
C ASP A 462 19.24 -24.10 -7.90
N LEU A 463 20.27 -23.94 -8.74
CA LEU A 463 20.20 -23.24 -10.02
C LEU A 463 19.67 -24.14 -11.16
N THR A 464 19.57 -25.46 -10.93
CA THR A 464 19.25 -26.45 -11.97
C THR A 464 17.86 -26.27 -12.57
N GLN A 465 16.90 -25.75 -11.82
CA GLN A 465 15.54 -25.48 -12.33
C GLN A 465 15.43 -24.15 -13.10
N PHE A 466 16.46 -23.30 -12.99
CA PHE A 466 16.51 -22.01 -13.66
C PHE A 466 17.24 -22.09 -15.00
N LEU A 467 18.34 -22.86 -15.05
CA LEU A 467 19.03 -23.27 -16.28
C LEU A 467 18.15 -24.22 -17.10
#